data_AF-A0A4Z1I835-F1
#
_entry.id   AF-A0A4Z1I835-F1
#
_cell.length_a   1.000
_cell.length_b   1.000
_cell.length_c   1.000
_cell.angle_alpha   90.00
_cell.angle_beta   90.00
_cell.angle_gamma   90.00
#
_symmetry.space_group_name_H-M   'P 1'
#
loop_
_entity.id
_entity.type
_entity.pdbx_description
1 polymer ?
#
loop_
_entity_poly.entity_id
_entity_poly.type
_entity_poly.pdbx_seq_one_letter_code
_entity_poly.pdbx_strand_id
1 'polypeptide(L)'
;MAPFYNESELAKFTQVVHDHSLEYKFSKWVYIAVAMTVEQARHLEGGDLFVSDPWPVRTYTVKACTNKWYCMQKKKEIEPTHAPTADELAIPDLMHNYWVKEKEEEMLSIFYGTDFPEIPDDVFREIEAELERKKAMQAQ
;
A
#
# COMPACT_ATOMS: atom_id res chain seq x y z
N MET A 1 -24.73 5.28 -11.71
CA MET A 1 -24.58 4.08 -10.86
C MET A 1 -23.15 3.58 -11.04
N ALA A 2 -22.37 3.42 -9.97
CA ALA A 2 -21.10 2.72 -10.09
C ALA A 2 -21.42 1.28 -10.53
N PRO A 3 -20.74 0.72 -11.55
CA PRO A 3 -21.05 -0.62 -12.02
C PRO A 3 -20.93 -1.59 -10.86
N PHE A 4 -21.90 -2.50 -10.73
CA PHE A 4 -21.81 -3.60 -9.79
C PHE A 4 -20.56 -4.42 -10.11
N TYR A 5 -19.93 -5.00 -9.09
CA TYR A 5 -18.84 -5.94 -9.33
C TYR A 5 -19.44 -7.21 -9.95
N ASN A 6 -18.87 -7.71 -11.05
CA ASN A 6 -19.28 -9.00 -11.61
C ASN A 6 -18.68 -10.15 -10.75
N GLU A 7 -19.09 -11.39 -11.02
CA GLU A 7 -18.68 -12.54 -10.19
C GLU A 7 -17.17 -12.81 -10.26
N SER A 8 -16.56 -12.71 -11.45
CA SER A 8 -15.12 -12.91 -11.66
C SER A 8 -14.28 -11.83 -10.96
N GLU A 9 -14.69 -10.57 -11.06
CA GLU A 9 -14.11 -9.42 -10.35
C GLU A 9 -14.17 -9.61 -8.83
N LEU A 10 -15.30 -10.11 -8.30
CA LEU A 10 -15.44 -10.43 -6.89
C LEU A 10 -14.56 -11.59 -6.43
N ALA A 11 -14.50 -12.65 -7.22
CA ALA A 11 -13.68 -13.82 -6.92
C ALA A 11 -12.20 -13.42 -6.84
N LYS A 12 -11.72 -12.68 -7.85
CA LYS A 12 -10.35 -12.16 -7.86
C LYS A 12 -10.10 -11.20 -6.71
N PHE A 13 -11.01 -10.25 -6.47
CA PHE A 13 -10.88 -9.29 -5.39
C PHE A 13 -10.73 -9.99 -4.03
N THR A 14 -11.55 -11.01 -3.78
CA THR A 14 -11.51 -11.80 -2.55
C THR A 14 -10.19 -12.56 -2.43
N GLN A 15 -9.74 -13.21 -3.52
CA GLN A 15 -8.45 -13.89 -3.58
C GLN A 15 -7.28 -12.95 -3.22
N VAL A 16 -7.20 -11.79 -3.87
CA VAL A 16 -6.12 -10.80 -3.65
C VAL A 16 -6.12 -10.31 -2.19
N VAL A 17 -7.29 -10.10 -1.58
CA VAL A 17 -7.40 -9.70 -0.17
C VAL A 17 -6.90 -10.79 0.78
N HIS A 18 -7.14 -12.07 0.46
CA HIS A 18 -6.61 -13.20 1.22
C HIS A 18 -5.10 -13.36 1.05
N ASP A 19 -4.58 -13.19 -0.16
CA ASP A 19 -3.14 -13.29 -0.46
C ASP A 19 -2.34 -12.25 0.35
N HIS A 20 -2.89 -11.05 0.53
CA HIS A 20 -2.27 -9.97 1.31
C HIS A 20 -2.80 -9.92 2.75
N SER A 21 -3.40 -11.00 3.28
CA SER A 21 -4.03 -11.00 4.60
C SER A 21 -3.06 -10.83 5.76
N LEU A 22 -1.82 -11.31 5.60
CA LEU A 22 -0.76 -11.27 6.60
C LEU A 22 0.13 -10.03 6.50
N GLU A 23 -0.08 -9.18 5.48
CA GLU A 23 0.71 -7.96 5.32
C GLU A 23 0.29 -6.86 6.29
N TYR A 24 1.26 -5.99 6.63
CA TYR A 24 1.03 -4.85 7.50
C TYR A 24 -0.17 -4.00 7.04
N LYS A 25 -1.06 -3.66 8.00
CA LYS A 25 -2.42 -3.15 7.74
C LYS A 25 -2.48 -1.92 6.82
N PHE A 26 -1.48 -1.05 6.84
CA PHE A 26 -1.45 0.18 6.01
C PHE A 26 -1.04 -0.09 4.56
N SER A 27 -0.03 -0.92 4.33
CA SER A 27 0.45 -1.22 2.98
C SER A 27 -0.44 -2.21 2.24
N LYS A 28 -1.13 -3.10 2.96
CA LYS A 28 -2.03 -4.12 2.40
C LYS A 28 -3.00 -3.57 1.35
N TRP A 29 -3.72 -2.50 1.67
CA TRP A 29 -4.75 -1.96 0.77
C TRP A 29 -4.18 -1.27 -0.47
N VAL A 30 -2.94 -0.76 -0.37
CA VAL A 30 -2.22 -0.22 -1.52
C VAL A 30 -1.89 -1.36 -2.48
N TYR A 31 -1.34 -2.47 -1.99
CA TYR A 31 -1.04 -3.64 -2.82
C TYR A 31 -2.29 -4.23 -3.46
N ILE A 32 -3.39 -4.36 -2.71
CA ILE A 32 -4.67 -4.83 -3.24
C ILE A 32 -5.17 -3.93 -4.36
N ALA A 33 -5.13 -2.61 -4.19
CA ALA A 33 -5.56 -1.65 -5.20
C ALA A 33 -4.72 -1.74 -6.48
N VAL A 34 -3.40 -1.86 -6.34
CA VAL A 34 -2.47 -2.04 -7.47
C VAL A 34 -2.74 -3.37 -8.17
N ALA A 35 -2.83 -4.48 -7.44
CA ALA A 35 -3.07 -5.81 -8.00
C ALA A 35 -4.39 -5.88 -8.78
N MET A 36 -5.46 -5.27 -8.26
CA MET A 36 -6.75 -5.20 -8.97
C MET A 36 -6.67 -4.32 -10.23
N THR A 37 -5.92 -3.23 -10.18
CA THR A 37 -5.72 -2.36 -11.35
C THR A 37 -4.95 -3.08 -12.45
N VAL A 38 -3.91 -3.83 -12.09
CA VAL A 38 -3.14 -4.65 -13.03
C VAL A 38 -4.01 -5.77 -13.60
N GLU A 39 -4.77 -6.49 -12.77
CA GLU A 39 -5.64 -7.55 -13.27
C GLU A 39 -6.70 -6.99 -14.22
N GLN A 40 -7.35 -5.86 -13.88
CA GLN A 40 -8.36 -5.26 -14.75
C GLN A 40 -7.84 -5.00 -16.17
N ALA A 41 -6.57 -4.63 -16.36
CA ALA A 41 -6.00 -4.42 -17.69
C ALA A 41 -6.13 -5.65 -18.60
N ARG A 42 -6.14 -6.86 -18.03
CA ARG A 42 -6.36 -8.13 -18.75
C ARG A 42 -7.80 -8.30 -19.22
N HIS A 43 -8.73 -7.69 -18.50
CA HIS A 43 -10.18 -7.77 -18.74
C HIS A 43 -10.76 -6.54 -19.46
N LEU A 44 -9.92 -5.58 -19.85
CA LEU A 44 -10.28 -4.42 -20.67
C LEU A 44 -9.95 -4.65 -22.14
N GLU A 45 -10.51 -3.82 -23.03
CA GLU A 45 -10.27 -3.92 -24.48
C GLU A 45 -8.75 -3.92 -24.79
N GLY A 46 -8.31 -4.96 -25.49
CA GLY A 46 -6.88 -5.22 -25.77
C GLY A 46 -6.17 -6.14 -24.77
N GLY A 47 -6.82 -6.50 -23.66
CA GLY A 47 -6.34 -7.50 -22.69
C GLY A 47 -6.60 -8.94 -23.14
N ASP A 48 -5.85 -9.88 -22.56
CA ASP A 48 -5.89 -11.31 -22.90
C ASP A 48 -7.20 -12.00 -22.48
N LEU A 49 -7.92 -11.47 -21.49
CA LEU A 49 -9.16 -12.03 -20.96
C LEU A 49 -10.41 -11.28 -21.41
N PHE A 50 -10.29 -10.18 -22.15
CA PHE A 50 -11.41 -9.33 -22.55
C PHE A 50 -12.52 -10.07 -23.30
N VAL A 51 -12.14 -10.99 -24.20
CA VAL A 51 -13.11 -11.73 -25.04
C VAL A 51 -13.91 -12.73 -24.20
N SER A 52 -13.30 -13.34 -23.19
CA SER A 52 -13.92 -14.38 -22.37
C SER A 52 -14.59 -13.86 -21.10
N ASP A 53 -14.05 -12.81 -20.49
CA ASP A 53 -14.50 -12.27 -19.21
C ASP A 53 -14.24 -10.74 -19.14
N PRO A 54 -15.05 -9.93 -19.83
CA PRO A 54 -14.86 -8.48 -19.82
C PRO A 54 -15.27 -7.87 -18.48
N TRP A 55 -14.41 -7.02 -17.93
CA TRP A 55 -14.71 -6.29 -16.70
C TRP A 55 -15.12 -4.85 -17.00
N PRO A 56 -15.96 -4.24 -16.15
CA PRO A 56 -16.23 -2.82 -16.26
C PRO A 56 -14.96 -2.01 -15.92
N VAL A 57 -14.76 -0.89 -16.63
CA VAL A 57 -13.72 0.08 -16.27
C VAL A 57 -14.02 0.65 -14.89
N ARG A 58 -13.08 0.47 -13.95
CA ARG A 58 -13.21 0.88 -12.55
C ARG A 58 -11.87 1.33 -11.99
N THR A 59 -11.87 2.46 -11.31
CA THR A 59 -10.71 2.89 -10.53
C THR A 59 -10.66 2.18 -9.17
N TYR A 60 -9.69 1.27 -8.98
CA TYR A 60 -9.42 0.65 -7.69
C TYR A 60 -8.54 1.57 -6.84
N THR A 61 -9.17 2.42 -6.04
CA THR A 61 -8.47 3.18 -5.00
C THR A 61 -8.46 2.40 -3.69
N VAL A 62 -7.50 2.69 -2.80
CA VAL A 62 -7.48 2.16 -1.43
C VAL A 62 -8.86 2.27 -0.78
N LYS A 63 -9.46 3.47 -0.81
CA LYS A 63 -10.79 3.74 -0.26
C LYS A 63 -11.88 2.86 -0.89
N ALA A 64 -11.85 2.66 -2.21
CA ALA A 64 -12.85 1.85 -2.91
C ALA A 64 -12.73 0.36 -2.51
N CYS A 65 -11.52 -0.18 -2.49
CA CYS A 65 -11.24 -1.57 -2.08
C CYS A 65 -11.63 -1.81 -0.62
N THR A 66 -11.21 -0.92 0.30
CA THR A 66 -11.54 -1.02 1.72
C THR A 66 -13.05 -0.99 1.95
N ASN A 67 -13.76 -0.02 1.34
CA ASN A 67 -15.21 0.07 1.46
C ASN A 67 -15.91 -1.17 0.90
N LYS A 68 -15.43 -1.71 -0.23
CA LYS A 68 -16.00 -2.91 -0.85
C LYS A 68 -15.88 -4.12 0.08
N TRP A 69 -14.69 -4.36 0.64
CA TRP A 69 -14.45 -5.45 1.58
C TRP A 69 -15.33 -5.35 2.83
N TYR A 70 -15.40 -4.17 3.46
CA TYR A 70 -16.27 -3.97 4.62
C TYR A 70 -17.76 -4.17 4.28
N CYS A 71 -18.21 -3.74 3.11
CA CYS A 71 -19.58 -4.01 2.65
C CYS A 71 -19.85 -5.51 2.52
N MET A 72 -18.92 -6.28 1.95
CA MET A 72 -19.07 -7.73 1.79
C MET A 72 -19.12 -8.45 3.13
N GLN A 73 -18.23 -8.08 4.07
CA GLN A 73 -18.25 -8.63 5.42
C GLN A 73 -19.56 -8.32 6.17
N LYS A 74 -20.06 -7.08 6.07
CA LYS A 74 -21.33 -6.67 6.71
C LYS A 74 -22.53 -7.45 6.19
N LYS A 75 -22.51 -7.85 4.92
CA LYS A 75 -23.57 -8.65 4.29
C LYS A 75 -23.44 -10.16 4.54
N LYS A 76 -22.41 -10.62 5.26
CA LYS A 76 -22.06 -12.04 5.43
C LYS A 76 -21.87 -12.78 4.11
N GLU A 77 -21.51 -12.07 3.04
CA GLU A 77 -21.25 -12.64 1.71
C GLU A 77 -19.91 -13.39 1.65
N ILE A 78 -19.10 -13.29 2.71
CA ILE A 78 -17.83 -13.98 2.88
C ILE A 78 -17.89 -14.64 4.26
N GLU A 79 -17.62 -15.94 4.35
CA GLU A 79 -17.29 -16.54 5.65
C GLU A 79 -16.07 -15.80 6.20
N PRO A 80 -16.07 -15.36 7.46
CA PRO A 80 -14.86 -14.81 8.06
C PRO A 80 -13.80 -15.91 8.01
N THR A 81 -12.89 -15.86 7.04
CA THR A 81 -11.69 -16.70 7.01
C THR A 81 -11.02 -16.48 8.34
N HIS A 82 -11.09 -17.53 9.16
CA HIS A 82 -10.50 -17.69 10.47
C HIS A 82 -10.18 -16.37 11.18
N ALA A 83 -11.08 -15.98 12.09
CA ALA A 83 -10.66 -15.15 13.21
C ALA A 83 -9.28 -15.65 13.68
N PRO A 84 -8.24 -14.80 13.71
CA PRO A 84 -7.06 -15.14 14.48
C PRO A 84 -7.60 -15.51 15.86
N THR A 85 -7.34 -16.75 16.27
CA THR A 85 -7.63 -17.23 17.62
C THR A 85 -7.28 -16.13 18.60
N ALA A 86 -8.20 -15.89 19.54
CA ALA A 86 -8.27 -14.74 20.44
C ALA A 86 -7.09 -14.57 21.42
N ASP A 87 -5.84 -14.64 20.93
CA ASP A 87 -4.60 -14.58 21.71
C ASP A 87 -3.58 -13.58 21.12
N GLU A 88 -3.88 -12.92 20.00
CA GLU A 88 -3.05 -11.81 19.46
C GLU A 88 -3.53 -10.42 19.93
N LEU A 89 -4.25 -10.36 21.05
CA LEU A 89 -4.38 -9.13 21.87
C LEU A 89 -3.12 -8.90 22.71
N ALA A 90 -1.95 -9.27 22.20
CA ALA A 90 -0.71 -8.85 22.80
C ALA A 90 -0.65 -7.31 22.66
N ILE A 91 -0.31 -6.70 23.78
CA ILE A 91 -0.13 -5.27 24.04
C ILE A 91 0.75 -4.49 23.02
N PRO A 92 1.58 -5.08 22.11
CA PRO A 92 2.37 -4.29 21.14
C PRO A 92 1.56 -3.40 20.18
N ASP A 93 0.36 -3.79 19.73
CA ASP A 93 -0.35 -3.08 18.66
C ASP A 93 -0.88 -1.70 19.13
N LEU A 94 -1.15 -1.53 20.43
CA LEU A 94 -1.58 -0.27 21.03
C LEU A 94 -0.40 0.70 21.23
N MET A 95 0.75 0.17 21.65
CA MET A 95 1.98 0.96 21.77
C MET A 95 2.51 1.38 20.39
N HIS A 96 2.35 0.55 19.36
CA HIS A 96 2.78 0.85 18.00
C HIS A 96 1.98 1.99 17.36
N ASN A 97 0.66 2.04 17.56
CA ASN A 97 -0.17 3.15 17.06
C ASN A 97 0.11 4.49 17.77
N TYR A 98 0.53 4.45 19.04
CA TYR A 98 0.95 5.64 19.77
C TYR A 98 2.32 6.14 19.27
N TRP A 99 3.27 5.22 19.09
CA TRP A 99 4.63 5.53 18.61
C TRP A 99 4.64 6.06 17.17
N VAL A 100 3.81 5.51 16.28
CA VAL A 100 3.71 5.96 14.89
C VAL A 100 3.15 7.37 14.81
N LYS A 101 2.11 7.71 15.58
CA LYS A 101 1.56 9.07 15.60
C LYS A 101 2.55 10.09 16.15
N GLU A 102 3.25 9.76 17.24
CA GLU A 102 4.23 10.66 17.86
C GLU A 102 5.43 10.90 16.92
N LYS A 103 5.90 9.86 16.21
CA LYS A 103 6.98 9.97 15.22
C LYS A 103 6.53 10.63 13.91
N GLU A 104 5.27 10.46 13.51
CA GLU A 104 4.70 11.12 12.34
C GLU A 104 4.50 12.61 12.60
N GLU A 105 4.02 13.02 13.79
CA GLU A 105 3.99 14.43 14.20
C GLU A 105 5.39 15.02 14.37
N GLU A 106 6.37 14.27 14.90
CA GLU A 106 7.77 14.72 14.97
C GLU A 106 8.37 14.92 13.57
N MET A 107 8.21 13.95 12.65
CA MET A 107 8.63 14.12 11.26
C MET A 107 7.91 15.28 10.58
N LEU A 108 6.60 15.39 10.71
CA LEU A 108 5.83 16.49 10.12
C LEU A 108 6.23 17.84 10.74
N SER A 109 6.61 17.90 12.01
CA SER A 109 7.16 19.12 12.63
C SER A 109 8.53 19.50 12.07
N ILE A 110 9.38 18.52 11.74
CA ILE A 110 10.66 18.73 11.05
C ILE A 110 10.41 19.23 9.61
N PHE A 111 9.39 18.72 8.93
CA PHE A 111 9.07 19.09 7.55
C PHE A 111 8.30 20.40 7.40
N TYR A 112 7.48 20.79 8.39
CA TYR A 112 6.60 21.96 8.32
C TYR A 112 6.98 23.10 9.29
N GLY A 113 8.01 22.92 10.13
CA GLY A 113 8.37 23.85 11.20
C GLY A 113 9.67 24.64 11.03
N THR A 114 10.48 24.40 10.00
CA THR A 114 11.78 25.08 9.89
C THR A 114 12.13 25.43 8.46
N ASP A 115 12.40 26.72 8.25
CA ASP A 115 13.29 27.19 7.20
C ASP A 115 14.47 26.23 7.08
N PHE A 116 14.64 25.65 5.90
CA PHE A 116 15.75 24.75 5.58
C PHE A 116 17.04 25.47 6.01
N PRO A 117 17.83 24.98 6.98
CA PRO A 117 19.13 25.58 7.20
C PRO A 117 19.90 25.37 5.90
N GLU A 118 20.34 26.47 5.28
CA GLU A 118 21.27 26.41 4.16
C GLU A 118 22.40 25.49 4.59
N ILE A 119 22.52 24.35 3.88
CA ILE A 119 23.59 23.39 4.15
C ILE A 119 24.88 24.17 3.93
N PRO A 120 25.73 24.36 4.96
CA PRO A 120 26.89 25.22 4.81
C PRO A 120 27.87 24.63 3.80
N ASP A 121 28.47 25.50 2.98
CA ASP A 121 29.27 25.13 1.81
C ASP A 121 30.47 24.22 2.14
N ASP A 122 30.90 24.22 3.40
CA ASP A 122 31.96 23.34 3.91
C ASP A 122 31.56 21.86 3.91
N VAL A 123 30.30 21.55 4.23
CA VAL A 123 29.75 20.18 4.20
C VAL A 123 29.68 19.65 2.76
N PHE A 124 29.28 20.48 1.80
CA PHE A 124 29.28 20.08 0.38
C PHE A 124 30.69 19.78 -0.13
N ARG A 125 31.68 20.59 0.24
CA ARG A 125 33.08 20.37 -0.12
C ARG A 125 33.65 19.08 0.49
N GLU A 126 33.28 18.76 1.72
CA GLU A 126 33.69 17.51 2.36
C GLU A 126 33.10 16.28 1.66
N ILE A 127 31.82 16.36 1.25
CA ILE A 127 31.15 15.30 0.49
C ILE A 127 31.80 15.12 -0.89
N GLU A 128 32.11 16.21 -1.61
CA GLU A 128 32.80 16.14 -2.90
C GLU A 128 34.20 15.53 -2.78
N ALA A 129 34.96 15.92 -1.75
CA ALA A 129 36.31 15.39 -1.50
C ALA A 129 36.29 13.88 -1.19
N GLU A 130 35.31 13.42 -0.42
CA GLU A 130 35.14 12.00 -0.10
C GLU A 130 34.66 11.19 -1.32
N LEU A 131 33.84 11.79 -2.19
CA LEU A 131 33.44 11.20 -3.47
C LEU A 131 34.63 11.02 -4.41
N GLU A 132 35.51 12.01 -4.53
CA GLU A 132 36.72 11.92 -5.35
C GLU A 132 37.72 10.89 -4.78
N ARG A 133 37.88 10.81 -3.45
CA ARG A 133 38.67 9.72 -2.83
C ARG A 133 38.13 8.34 -3.19
N LYS A 134 36.81 8.15 -3.13
CA LYS A 134 36.18 6.85 -3.45
C LYS A 134 36.31 6.51 -4.93
N LYS A 135 36.19 7.48 -5.83
CA LYS A 135 36.46 7.27 -7.27
C LYS A 135 37.92 6.89 -7.52
N ALA A 136 38.87 7.54 -6.85
CA ALA A 136 40.28 7.24 -6.99
C ALA A 136 40.65 5.83 -6.51
N MET A 137 40.01 5.36 -5.42
CA MET A 137 40.19 3.97 -4.93
C MET A 137 39.55 2.91 -5.83
N GLN A 138 38.53 3.26 -6.62
CA GLN A 138 37.90 2.35 -7.58
C GLN A 138 38.64 2.26 -8.93
N ALA A 139 39.62 3.14 -9.17
CA ALA A 139 40.41 3.18 -10.41
C ALA A 139 41.79 2.49 -10.30
N GLN A 140 42.10 1.87 -9.14
CA GLN A 140 43.25 0.98 -8.92
C GLN A 140 42.80 -0.48 -8.91
#